data_AF-A0A442T491-F1
#
_entry.id   AF-A0A442T491-F1
#
_cell.length_a   1.000
_cell.length_b   1.000
_cell.length_c   1.000
_cell.angle_alpha   90.00
_cell.angle_beta   90.00
_cell.angle_gamma   90.00
#
_symmetry.space_group_name_H-M   'P 1'
#
loop_
_entity.id
_entity.type
_entity.pdbx_description
1 polymer ?
#
loop_
_entity_poly.entity_id
_entity_poly.type
_entity_poly.pdbx_seq_one_letter_code
_entity_poly.pdbx_strand_id
1 'polypeptide(L)' 'RYATLHGGKRTRALLCLAAGALADTPAHMLDDVGAAIEMMHACTLVHDDLPAMDDDVLRRGLATVHVKFG' A
#
# COMPACT_ATOMS: atom_id res chain seq x y z
N ARG A 1 -9.51 2.66 -2.77
CA ARG A 1 -9.90 2.90 -1.35
C ARG A 1 -9.92 1.62 -0.54
N TYR A 2 -10.66 0.57 -0.95
CA TYR A 2 -10.74 -0.68 -0.19
C TYR A 2 -9.37 -1.31 0.08
N ALA A 3 -8.55 -1.55 -0.96
CA ALA A 3 -7.20 -2.08 -0.76
C ALA A 3 -6.25 -1.11 -0.04
N THR A 4 -6.48 0.20 -0.14
CA THR A 4 -5.52 1.22 0.29
C THR A 4 -5.72 1.72 1.71
N LEU A 5 -6.94 1.76 2.25
CA LEU A 5 -7.23 2.48 3.52
C LEU A 5 -7.46 1.57 4.74
N HIS A 6 -7.64 0.26 4.59
CA HIS A 6 -7.90 -0.68 5.70
C HIS A 6 -6.62 -1.08 6.46
N GLY A 7 -5.82 -0.08 6.86
CA GLY A 7 -4.61 -0.26 7.66
C GLY A 7 -3.40 -0.77 6.86
N GLY A 8 -2.47 -1.43 7.56
CA GLY A 8 -1.16 -1.84 7.06
C GLY A 8 -0.02 -1.10 7.75
N LYS A 9 1.20 -1.66 7.65
CA LYS A 9 2.38 -1.14 8.36
C LYS A 9 2.90 0.19 7.82
N ARG A 10 2.52 0.55 6.58
CA ARG A 10 3.01 1.75 5.87
C ARG A 10 4.53 1.87 5.82
N THR A 11 5.22 0.72 5.82
CA THR A 11 6.68 0.68 5.93
C THR A 11 7.34 1.44 4.79
N ARG A 12 6.77 1.45 3.60
CA ARG A 12 7.38 2.12 2.44
C ARG A 12 7.21 3.64 2.52
N ALA A 13 6.04 4.13 2.92
CA ALA A 13 5.86 5.55 3.24
C ALA A 13 6.77 6.00 4.39
N LEU A 14 6.88 5.20 5.47
CA LEU A 14 7.77 5.49 6.59
C LEU A 14 9.24 5.58 6.16
N LEU A 15 9.69 4.69 5.26
CA LEU A 15 11.03 4.76 4.69
C LEU A 15 11.25 6.03 3.85
N CYS A 16 10.25 6.46 3.08
CA CYS A 16 10.30 7.73 2.34
C CYS A 16 10.46 8.93 3.28
N LEU A 17 9.64 8.99 4.34
CA LEU A 17 9.73 10.05 5.35
C LEU A 17 11.07 10.01 6.10
N ALA A 18 11.57 8.82 6.44
CA ALA A 18 12.87 8.67 7.10
C ALA A 18 14.03 9.13 6.21
N ALA A 19 14.00 8.80 4.91
CA ALA A 19 14.98 9.29 3.94
C ALA A 19 14.94 10.82 3.81
N GLY A 20 13.74 11.40 3.79
CA GLY A 20 13.54 12.84 3.82
C GLY A 20 14.13 13.51 5.07
N ALA A 21 13.90 12.92 6.24
CA ALA A 21 14.43 13.43 7.51
C ALA A 21 15.97 13.41 7.54
N LEU A 22 16.62 12.41 6.94
CA LEU A 22 18.08 12.36 6.80
C LEU A 22 18.63 13.45 5.83
N ALA A 23 17.77 13.98 4.97
CA ALA A 23 18.09 15.03 4.01
C ALA A 23 17.50 16.41 4.39
N ASP A 24 17.14 16.61 5.66
CA ASP A 24 16.53 17.84 6.19
C ASP A 24 15.28 18.31 5.41
N THR A 25 14.55 17.37 4.81
CA THR A 25 13.33 17.66 4.06
C THR A 25 12.11 17.71 5.00
N PRO A 26 11.31 18.78 4.99
CA PRO A 26 10.07 18.84 5.76
C PRO A 26 9.10 17.71 5.36
N ALA A 27 8.57 16.98 6.34
CA ALA A 27 7.73 15.80 6.10
C ALA A 27 6.54 16.06 5.15
N HIS A 28 5.89 17.22 5.26
CA HIS A 28 4.74 17.58 4.42
C HIS A 28 5.06 17.65 2.92
N MET A 29 6.33 17.89 2.55
CA MET A 29 6.75 17.86 1.14
C MET A 29 6.77 16.45 0.55
N LEU A 30 6.69 15.43 1.41
CA LEU A 30 6.76 14.02 1.04
C LEU A 30 5.43 13.31 1.19
N ASP A 31 4.36 13.99 1.61
CA ASP A 31 3.04 13.38 1.81
C ASP A 31 2.53 12.73 0.52
N ASP A 32 2.59 13.46 -0.59
CA ASP A 32 2.17 12.94 -1.91
C ASP A 32 3.06 11.79 -2.39
N VAL A 33 4.37 11.87 -2.13
CA VAL A 33 5.33 10.83 -2.51
C VAL A 33 5.10 9.56 -1.70
N GLY A 34 4.93 9.68 -0.38
CA GLY A 34 4.61 8.56 0.51
C GLY A 34 3.26 7.92 0.17
N ALA A 35 2.25 8.74 -0.16
CA ALA A 35 0.96 8.27 -0.62
C ALA A 35 1.07 7.52 -1.95
N ALA A 36 1.80 8.06 -2.94
CA ALA A 36 2.02 7.41 -4.22
C ALA A 36 2.73 6.05 -4.07
N ILE A 37 3.76 5.98 -3.22
CA ILE A 37 4.48 4.74 -2.91
C ILE A 37 3.53 3.68 -2.31
N GLU A 38 2.68 4.07 -1.36
CA GLU A 38 1.72 3.14 -0.75
C GLU A 38 0.55 2.77 -1.67
N MET A 39 0.16 3.65 -2.59
CA MET A 39 -0.80 3.32 -3.65
C MET A 39 -0.23 2.27 -4.60
N MET A 40 1.03 2.44 -5.02
CA MET A 40 1.73 1.45 -5.84
C MET A 40 1.85 0.11 -5.11
N HIS A 41 2.25 0.14 -3.83
CA HIS A 41 2.31 -1.07 -3.01
C HIS A 41 0.95 -1.79 -2.91
N ALA A 42 -0.13 -1.05 -2.68
CA ALA A 42 -1.45 -1.65 -2.61
C ALA A 42 -1.89 -2.21 -3.96
N CYS A 43 -1.55 -1.55 -5.07
CA CYS A 43 -1.84 -2.03 -6.43
C CYS A 43 -1.17 -3.38 -6.70
N THR A 44 0.10 -3.54 -6.33
CA THR A 44 0.78 -4.83 -6.54
C THR A 44 0.10 -5.95 -5.77
N LEU A 45 -0.24 -5.73 -4.49
CA LEU A 45 -0.94 -6.73 -3.68
C LEU A 45 -2.31 -7.11 -4.26
N VAL A 46 -3.05 -6.15 -4.83
CA VAL A 46 -4.34 -6.45 -5.46
C VAL A 46 -4.17 -7.36 -6.66
N HIS A 47 -3.12 -7.13 -7.45
CA HIS A 47 -2.83 -8.02 -8.57
C HIS A 47 -2.34 -9.37 -8.05
N ASP A 48 -1.39 -9.40 -7.10
CA ASP A 48 -0.84 -10.63 -6.49
C ASP A 48 -1.97 -11.54 -5.98
N ASP A 49 -3.01 -10.96 -5.39
CA ASP A 49 -4.18 -11.69 -4.90
C ASP A 49 -5.03 -12.36 -6.00
N LEU A 50 -4.89 -12.03 -7.29
CA LEU A 50 -5.77 -12.55 -8.34
C LEU A 50 -5.68 -14.08 -8.49
N PRO A 51 -6.73 -14.75 -9.00
CA PRO A 51 -6.73 -16.20 -9.23
C PRO A 51 -5.63 -16.70 -10.17
N ALA A 52 -5.11 -15.81 -11.02
CA ALA A 52 -4.02 -16.11 -11.94
C ALA A 52 -2.62 -15.98 -11.30
N MET A 53 -2.53 -15.48 -10.07
CA MET A 53 -1.29 -15.33 -9.31
C MET A 53 -1.38 -16.12 -8.00
N ASP A 54 -1.53 -15.49 -6.85
CA ASP A 54 -1.51 -16.20 -5.56
C ASP A 54 -2.88 -16.81 -5.18
N ASP A 55 -3.96 -16.40 -5.84
CA ASP A 55 -5.34 -16.82 -5.55
C ASP A 55 -5.73 -16.63 -4.06
N ASP A 56 -5.17 -15.57 -3.44
CA ASP A 56 -5.45 -15.24 -2.05
C ASP A 56 -6.90 -14.76 -1.90
N VAL A 57 -7.70 -15.45 -1.09
CA VAL A 57 -9.08 -15.05 -0.81
C VAL A 57 -9.21 -14.09 0.38
N LEU A 58 -8.18 -14.00 1.20
CA LEU A 58 -8.12 -13.12 2.37
C LEU A 58 -6.80 -12.34 2.43
N ARG A 59 -6.90 -11.04 2.70
CA ARG A 59 -5.76 -10.19 3.02
C ARG A 59 -6.04 -9.39 4.28
N ARG A 60 -5.18 -9.59 5.29
CA ARG A 60 -5.32 -8.97 6.63
C ARG A 60 -6.68 -9.26 7.28
N GLY A 61 -7.19 -10.48 7.10
CA GLY A 61 -8.47 -10.93 7.66
C GLY A 61 -9.71 -10.42 6.93
N LEU A 62 -9.56 -9.72 5.80
CA LEU A 62 -10.68 -9.24 4.97
C LEU A 62 -10.64 -9.91 3.59
N ALA A 63 -11.79 -10.03 2.92
CA ALA A 63 -11.85 -10.51 1.54
C ALA A 63 -10.93 -9.67 0.64
N THR A 64 -10.17 -10.32 -0.24
CA THR A 64 -9.34 -9.63 -1.25
C THR A 64 -10.22 -8.90 -2.27
N VAL A 65 -9.62 -8.03 -3.09
CA VAL A 65 -10.38 -7.15 -4.00
C VAL A 65 -11.21 -7.96 -4.99
N HIS A 66 -10.63 -8.97 -5.63
CA HIS A 66 -11.33 -9.78 -6.62
C HIS A 66 -12.44 -10.63 -5.97
N VAL A 67 -12.21 -11.19 -4.76
CA VAL A 67 -13.27 -11.89 -4.01
C VAL A 67 -14.45 -10.96 -3.68
N LYS A 68 -14.17 -9.70 -3.32
CA LYS A 68 -15.22 -8.77 -2.91
C LYS A 68 -15.95 -8.12 -4.09
N PHE A 69 -15.26 -7.88 -5.21
CA PHE A 69 -15.77 -7.03 -6.28
C PHE A 69 -15.80 -7.68 -7.68
N GLY A 70 -15.20 -8.85 -7.86
CA GLY A 70 -15.04 -9.51 -9.16
C GLY A 70 -13.65 -9.33 -9.73
#